data_AF-A0A978TWT7-F1
#
_entry.id   AF-A0A978TWT7-F1
#
_cell.length_a   1.000
_cell.length_b   1.000
_cell.length_c   1.000
_cell.angle_alpha   90.00
_cell.angle_beta   90.00
_cell.angle_gamma   90.00
#
_symmetry.space_group_name_H-M   'P 1'
#
loop_
_entity.id
_entity.type
_entity.pdbx_description
1 polymer ?
#
loop_
_entity_poly.entity_id
_entity_poly.type
_entity_poly.pdbx_seq_one_letter_code
_entity_poly.pdbx_strand_id
1 'polypeptide(L)'
;MNNTALSFLDDGQSITSVVSALHNYFKNSYSSAKVKRSELLSQLESATGAEEAALLEELQQTAELLTMFGALSDSLSIADRILHSHAVIKAMGMDSELYQPHIETEDEIERDRALAQSRHKPAL
;
A
#
# COMPACT_ATOMS: atom_id res chain seq x y z
N MET A 1 18.99 -14.12 -19.66
CA MET A 1 18.00 -13.36 -18.86
C MET A 1 18.63 -12.02 -18.53
N ASN A 2 18.11 -10.93 -19.09
CA ASN A 2 18.72 -9.61 -19.00
C ASN A 2 18.51 -9.00 -17.60
N ASN A 3 19.62 -8.57 -17.01
CA ASN A 3 19.75 -7.96 -15.68
C ASN A 3 19.19 -6.51 -15.61
N THR A 4 18.35 -6.11 -16.59
CA THR A 4 17.80 -4.75 -16.72
C THR A 4 16.66 -4.46 -15.75
N ALA A 5 16.09 -5.49 -15.11
CA ALA A 5 14.93 -5.31 -14.22
C ALA A 5 15.26 -4.57 -12.91
N LEU A 6 16.54 -4.41 -12.56
CA LEU A 6 16.98 -3.79 -11.30
C LEU A 6 17.84 -2.54 -11.50
N SER A 7 17.86 -1.96 -12.70
CA SER A 7 18.66 -0.76 -13.00
C SER A 7 18.19 0.52 -12.28
N PHE A 8 17.21 0.43 -11.38
CA PHE A 8 16.68 1.56 -10.61
C PHE A 8 17.31 1.71 -9.23
N LEU A 9 18.18 0.78 -8.80
CA LEU A 9 18.92 0.86 -7.52
C LEU A 9 20.19 1.75 -7.63
N ASP A 10 20.12 2.83 -8.42
CA ASP A 10 21.25 3.71 -8.68
C ASP A 10 21.49 4.70 -7.51
N ASP A 11 22.76 5.00 -7.23
CA ASP A 11 23.24 5.80 -6.08
C ASP A 11 22.80 7.26 -6.19
N GLY A 12 21.56 7.56 -5.80
CA GLY A 12 20.99 8.91 -5.83
C GLY A 12 19.48 8.99 -5.81
N GLN A 13 18.76 7.87 -5.93
CA GLN A 13 17.30 7.87 -5.83
C GLN A 13 16.82 8.05 -4.39
N SER A 14 15.79 8.88 -4.19
CA SER A 14 15.13 8.99 -2.89
C SER A 14 14.51 7.66 -2.50
N ILE A 15 14.48 7.36 -1.19
CA ILE A 15 13.87 6.13 -0.67
C ILE A 15 12.43 5.95 -1.18
N THR A 16 11.68 7.04 -1.28
CA THR A 16 10.33 7.05 -1.86
C THR A 16 10.33 6.54 -3.31
N SER A 17 11.22 7.04 -4.16
CA SER A 17 11.33 6.59 -5.56
C SER A 17 11.62 5.08 -5.65
N VAL A 18 12.54 4.59 -4.83
CA VAL A 18 12.89 3.16 -4.78
C VAL A 18 11.71 2.31 -4.33
N VAL A 19 11.01 2.73 -3.28
CA VAL A 19 9.82 2.01 -2.77
C VAL A 19 8.70 1.99 -3.80
N SER A 20 8.41 3.12 -4.46
CA SER A 20 7.39 3.16 -5.52
C SER A 20 7.79 2.29 -6.72
N ALA A 21 9.07 2.28 -7.11
CA ALA A 21 9.56 1.44 -8.20
C ALA A 21 9.43 -0.06 -7.88
N LEU A 22 9.83 -0.48 -6.67
CA LEU A 22 9.66 -1.85 -6.20
C LEU A 22 8.19 -2.25 -6.11
N HIS A 23 7.33 -1.37 -5.59
CA HIS A 23 5.89 -1.62 -5.51
C HIS A 23 5.32 -1.90 -6.91
N ASN A 24 5.66 -1.08 -7.90
CA ASN A 24 5.24 -1.27 -9.28
C ASN A 24 5.80 -2.56 -9.89
N TYR A 25 7.07 -2.87 -9.64
CA TYR A 25 7.69 -4.12 -10.10
C TYR A 25 6.93 -5.34 -9.58
N PHE A 26 6.71 -5.45 -8.27
CA PHE A 26 6.04 -6.62 -7.70
C PHE A 26 4.56 -6.69 -8.08
N LYS A 27 3.88 -5.55 -8.22
CA LYS A 27 2.50 -5.49 -8.73
C LYS A 27 2.39 -6.02 -10.17
N ASN A 28 3.35 -5.65 -11.02
CA ASN A 28 3.40 -6.12 -12.41
C ASN A 28 3.74 -7.61 -12.48
N SER A 29 4.72 -8.07 -11.70
CA SER A 29 5.09 -9.49 -11.59
C SER A 29 3.93 -10.35 -11.07
N TYR A 30 3.19 -9.87 -10.07
CA TYR A 30 1.97 -10.52 -9.59
C TYR A 30 0.90 -10.63 -10.68
N SER A 31 0.71 -9.56 -11.46
CA SER A 31 -0.25 -9.56 -12.57
C SER A 31 0.16 -10.53 -13.69
N SER A 32 1.45 -10.57 -14.04
CA SER A 32 1.99 -11.53 -15.01
C SER A 32 1.84 -12.98 -14.54
N ALA A 33 2.11 -13.25 -13.25
CA ALA A 33 1.92 -14.58 -12.67
C ALA A 33 0.45 -15.01 -12.68
N LYS A 34 -0.51 -14.08 -12.54
CA LYS A 34 -1.95 -14.39 -12.69
C LYS A 34 -2.30 -14.82 -14.10
N VAL A 35 -1.76 -14.13 -15.10
CA VAL A 35 -1.95 -14.48 -16.52
C VAL A 35 -1.39 -15.88 -16.78
N LYS A 36 -0.13 -16.12 -16.37
CA LYS A 36 0.51 -17.44 -16.49
C LYS A 36 -0.31 -18.55 -15.84
N ARG A 37 -0.83 -18.33 -14.62
CA ARG A 37 -1.68 -19.31 -13.95
C ARG A 37 -2.93 -19.66 -14.77
N SER A 38 -3.59 -18.65 -15.35
CA SER A 38 -4.77 -18.88 -16.20
C SER A 38 -4.42 -19.66 -17.47
N GLU A 39 -3.27 -19.38 -18.08
CA GLU A 39 -2.78 -20.12 -19.25
C GLU A 39 -2.49 -21.59 -18.90
N LEU A 40 -1.81 -21.84 -17.78
CA LEU A 40 -1.53 -23.20 -17.31
C LEU A 40 -2.80 -23.98 -16.98
N LEU A 41 -3.79 -23.34 -16.34
CA LEU A 41 -5.10 -23.97 -16.08
C LEU A 41 -5.82 -24.34 -17.38
N SER A 42 -5.75 -23.48 -18.40
CA SER A 42 -6.33 -23.76 -19.71
C SER A 42 -5.63 -24.93 -20.42
N GLN A 43 -4.30 -25.05 -20.28
CA GLN A 43 -3.54 -26.18 -20.84
C GLN A 43 -3.84 -27.49 -20.10
N LEU A 44 -4.11 -27.40 -18.79
CA LEU A 44 -4.44 -28.57 -17.98
C LEU A 44 -5.75 -29.23 -18.41
N GLU A 45 -6.71 -28.49 -18.97
CA GLU A 45 -8.01 -29.03 -19.41
C GLU A 45 -7.89 -30.14 -20.47
N SER A 46 -6.82 -30.14 -21.26
CA SER A 46 -6.57 -31.12 -22.32
C SER A 46 -5.34 -32.01 -22.08
N ALA A 47 -4.58 -31.75 -21.02
CA ALA A 47 -3.37 -32.50 -20.70
C ALA A 47 -3.68 -33.85 -20.07
N THR A 48 -2.85 -34.86 -20.36
CA THR A 48 -2.95 -36.18 -19.72
C THR A 48 -1.58 -36.77 -19.40
N GLY A 49 -1.51 -37.58 -18.34
CA GLY A 49 -0.30 -38.34 -18.01
C GLY A 49 0.87 -37.45 -17.61
N ALA A 50 2.00 -37.57 -18.31
CA ALA A 50 3.23 -36.86 -17.93
C ALA A 50 3.13 -35.33 -18.12
N GLU A 51 2.36 -34.87 -19.11
CA GLU A 51 2.15 -33.44 -19.36
C GLU A 51 1.29 -32.81 -18.25
N GLU A 52 0.24 -33.51 -17.82
CA GLU A 52 -0.61 -33.09 -16.70
C GLU A 52 0.21 -32.94 -15.42
N ALA A 53 1.07 -33.90 -15.10
CA ALA A 53 1.93 -33.83 -13.91
C ALA A 53 2.89 -32.63 -13.95
N ALA A 54 3.48 -32.33 -15.11
CA ALA A 54 4.37 -31.18 -15.29
C ALA A 54 3.62 -29.85 -15.14
N LEU A 55 2.41 -29.73 -15.70
CA LEU A 55 1.58 -28.53 -15.58
C LEU A 55 1.12 -28.30 -14.13
N LEU A 56 0.81 -29.36 -13.39
CA LEU A 56 0.47 -29.27 -11.97
C LEU A 56 1.65 -28.77 -11.13
N GLU A 57 2.87 -29.23 -11.42
CA GLU A 57 4.09 -28.71 -10.78
C GLU A 57 4.30 -27.23 -11.09
N GLU A 58 4.14 -26.83 -12.35
CA GLU A 58 4.30 -25.43 -12.75
C GLU A 58 3.21 -24.52 -12.16
N LEU A 59 1.99 -25.04 -12.00
CA LEU A 59 0.90 -24.36 -11.29
C LEU A 59 1.23 -24.15 -9.81
N GLN A 60 1.81 -25.16 -9.15
CA GLN A 60 2.27 -25.07 -7.76
C GLN A 60 3.31 -23.96 -7.60
N GLN A 61 4.35 -23.97 -8.45
CA GLN A 61 5.40 -22.93 -8.44
C GLN A 61 4.82 -21.54 -8.73
N THR A 62 3.88 -21.44 -9.67
CA THR A 62 3.21 -20.17 -9.99
C THR A 62 2.36 -19.67 -8.82
N ALA A 63 1.72 -20.56 -8.06
CA ALA A 63 0.96 -20.20 -6.87
C ALA A 63 1.87 -19.65 -5.75
N GLU A 64 3.05 -20.23 -5.56
CA GLU A 64 4.05 -19.73 -4.61
C GLU A 64 4.54 -18.32 -4.99
N LEU A 65 4.85 -18.10 -6.27
CA LEU A 65 5.22 -16.78 -6.79
C LEU A 65 4.10 -15.74 -6.59
N LEU A 66 2.84 -16.12 -6.81
CA LEU A 66 1.69 -15.24 -6.58
C LEU A 66 1.59 -14.81 -5.12
N THR A 67 1.74 -15.75 -4.19
CA THR A 67 1.73 -15.45 -2.75
C THR A 67 2.86 -14.48 -2.39
N MET A 68 4.08 -14.75 -2.85
CA MET A 68 5.24 -13.91 -2.57
C MET A 68 5.09 -12.51 -3.16
N PHE A 69 4.77 -12.39 -4.45
CA PHE A 69 4.64 -11.08 -5.11
C PHE A 69 3.46 -10.27 -4.56
N GLY A 70 2.36 -10.92 -4.19
CA GLY A 70 1.24 -10.27 -3.52
C GLY A 70 1.65 -9.66 -2.18
N ALA A 71 2.27 -10.46 -1.31
CA ALA A 71 2.72 -10.01 0.00
C ALA A 71 3.74 -8.85 -0.08
N LEU A 72 4.68 -8.93 -1.03
CA LEU A 72 5.67 -7.86 -1.27
C LEU A 72 5.01 -6.59 -1.81
N SER A 73 4.10 -6.71 -2.77
CA SER A 73 3.38 -5.58 -3.33
C SER A 73 2.54 -4.86 -2.27
N ASP A 74 1.83 -5.59 -1.42
CA ASP A 74 1.02 -5.01 -0.35
C ASP A 74 1.89 -4.30 0.70
N SER A 75 3.00 -4.93 1.12
CA SER A 75 3.93 -4.35 2.08
C SER A 75 4.54 -3.05 1.56
N LEU A 76 4.91 -3.02 0.28
CA LEU A 76 5.46 -1.83 -0.37
C LEU A 76 4.39 -0.74 -0.59
N SER A 77 3.13 -1.11 -0.82
CA SER A 77 2.02 -0.14 -0.88
C SER A 77 1.85 0.59 0.46
N ILE A 78 1.99 -0.13 1.59
CA ILE A 78 1.95 0.46 2.94
C ILE A 78 3.15 1.40 3.13
N ALA A 79 4.36 0.94 2.79
CA ALA A 79 5.57 1.75 2.90
C ALA A 79 5.48 3.04 2.06
N ASP A 80 4.98 2.93 0.82
CA ASP A 80 4.78 4.04 -0.10
C ASP A 80 3.83 5.09 0.49
N ARG A 81 2.70 4.65 1.09
CA ARG A 81 1.76 5.54 1.78
C ARG A 81 2.38 6.26 2.96
N ILE A 82 3.14 5.55 3.82
CA ILE A 82 3.80 6.15 4.98
C ILE A 82 4.81 7.21 4.54
N LEU A 83 5.63 6.91 3.53
CA LEU A 83 6.63 7.84 3.01
C LEU A 83 5.97 9.08 2.40
N HIS A 84 4.88 8.92 1.65
CA HIS A 84 4.11 10.04 1.10
C HIS A 84 3.43 10.86 2.21
N SER A 85 2.82 10.24 3.22
CA SER A 85 2.23 10.96 4.35
C SER A 85 3.27 11.74 5.14
N HIS A 86 4.45 11.17 5.40
CA HIS A 86 5.56 11.87 6.05
C HIS A 86 6.05 13.07 5.22
N ALA A 87 6.14 12.92 3.89
CA ALA A 87 6.47 14.03 3.01
C ALA A 87 5.41 15.15 3.05
N VAL A 88 4.12 14.81 3.14
CA VAL A 88 3.02 15.77 3.26
C VAL A 88 3.05 16.50 4.61
N ILE A 89 3.24 15.78 5.73
CA ILE A 89 3.35 16.38 7.07
C ILE A 89 4.50 17.41 7.11
N LYS A 90 5.66 17.02 6.56
CA LYS A 90 6.82 17.89 6.45
C LYS A 90 6.55 19.11 5.55
N ALA A 91 5.88 18.91 4.41
CA ALA A 91 5.53 19.98 3.48
C ALA A 91 4.48 20.95 4.06
N MET A 92 3.58 20.46 4.90
CA MET A 92 2.58 21.28 5.60
C MET A 92 3.16 22.05 6.80
N GLY A 93 4.44 21.86 7.14
CA GLY A 93 5.06 22.51 8.29
C GLY A 93 4.46 22.08 9.64
N MET A 94 3.75 20.94 9.68
CA MET A 94 3.22 20.38 10.93
C MET A 94 4.32 19.87 11.86
N ASP A 95 5.54 19.73 11.35
CA ASP A 95 6.76 19.47 12.13
C ASP A 95 7.34 20.75 12.78
N SER A 96 6.74 21.92 12.53
CA SER A 96 7.15 23.17 13.18
C SER A 96 6.34 23.41 14.46
N GLU A 97 6.98 24.01 15.47
CA GLU A 97 6.41 24.40 16.78
C GLU A 97 5.13 25.28 16.68
N LEU A 98 4.71 25.67 15.48
CA LEU A 98 3.52 26.47 15.19
C LEU A 98 2.19 25.70 15.29
N TYR A 99 2.20 24.37 15.26
CA TYR A 99 0.99 23.57 15.47
C TYR A 99 0.90 23.09 16.92
N GLN A 100 0.61 24.01 17.84
CA GLN A 100 0.10 23.60 19.14
C GLN A 100 -1.37 23.17 18.95
N PRO A 101 -1.76 21.92 19.28
CA PRO A 101 -3.17 21.59 19.34
C PRO A 101 -3.85 22.62 20.23
N HIS A 102 -4.92 23.27 19.74
CA HIS A 102 -5.70 24.17 20.57
C HIS A 102 -6.29 23.36 21.72
N ILE A 103 -5.67 23.47 22.89
CA ILE A 103 -6.21 22.92 24.12
C ILE A 103 -7.22 23.95 24.59
N GLU A 104 -8.51 23.61 24.47
CA GLU A 104 -9.58 24.47 24.96
C GLU A 104 -9.29 24.86 26.41
N THR A 105 -9.31 26.16 26.66
CA THR A 105 -9.13 26.69 28.01
C THR A 105 -10.37 26.42 28.85
N GLU A 106 -10.25 26.33 30.18
CA GLU A 106 -11.42 26.15 31.06
C GLU A 106 -12.49 27.22 30.81
N ASP A 107 -12.07 28.45 30.48
CA ASP A 107 -12.96 29.57 30.11
C ASP A 107 -13.71 29.37 28.79
N GLU A 108 -13.12 28.67 27.81
CA GLU A 108 -13.80 28.30 26.56
C GLU A 108 -14.82 27.19 26.79
N ILE A 109 -14.44 26.18 27.58
CA ILE A 109 -15.32 25.08 27.98
C ILE A 109 -16.53 25.62 28.78
N GLU A 110 -16.31 26.58 29.67
CA GLU A 110 -17.37 27.16 30.48
C GLU A 110 -18.29 28.08 29.66
N ARG A 111 -17.74 28.84 28.71
CA ARG A 111 -18.54 29.61 27.74
C ARG A 111 -19.40 28.72 26.86
N ASP A 112 -18.85 27.63 26.35
CA ASP A 112 -19.59 26.69 25.51
C ASP A 112 -20.68 25.94 26.30
N ARG A 113 -20.41 25.58 27.57
CA ARG A 113 -21.45 25.05 28.48
C ARG A 113 -22.55 26.07 28.75
N ALA A 114 -22.21 27.33 28.98
CA ALA A 114 -23.21 28.39 29.21
C ALA A 114 -24.08 28.64 27.96
N LEU A 115 -23.46 28.62 26.77
CA LEU A 115 -24.16 28.69 25.48
C LEU A 115 -25.09 27.47 25.27
N ALA A 116 -24.65 26.27 25.61
CA ALA A 116 -25.48 25.07 25.52
C ALA A 116 -26.67 25.11 26.50
N GLN A 117 -26.47 25.61 27.73
CA GLN A 117 -27.52 25.74 28.74
C GLN A 117 -28.54 26.84 28.40
N SER A 118 -28.09 27.96 27.81
CA SER A 118 -28.99 29.04 27.37
C SER A 118 -29.87 28.63 26.18
N ARG A 119 -29.40 27.72 25.32
CA ARG A 119 -30.17 27.13 24.22
C ARG A 119 -31.24 26.12 24.68
N HIS A 120 -31.18 25.65 25.93
CA HIS A 120 -32.13 24.69 26.51
C HIS A 120 -33.16 25.31 27.47
N LYS A 121 -33.20 26.65 27.62
CA LYS A 121 -34.35 27.28 28.28
C LYS A 121 -35.55 27.26 27.32
N PRO A 122 -36.66 26.57 27.64
CA PRO A 122 -37.88 26.74 26.87
C PRO A 122 -38.34 28.19 27.06
N ALA A 123 -38.72 28.83 25.96
CA ALA A 123 -39.38 30.13 26.02
C ALA A 123 -40.67 29.97 26.85
N LEU A 124 -40.76 30.75 27.94
CA LEU A 124 -42.01 30.96 28.68
C LEU A 124 -42.87 31.98 27.92
#